data_AF-A0A4V3CMM8-F1
#
_entry.id   AF-A0A4V3CMM8-F1
#
_cell.length_a   1.000
_cell.length_b   1.000
_cell.length_c   1.000
_cell.angle_alpha   90.00
_cell.angle_beta   90.00
_cell.angle_gamma   90.00
#
_symmetry.space_group_name_H-M   'P 1'
#
loop_
_entity.id
_entity.type
_entity.pdbx_description
1 polymer ?
#
loop_
_entity_poly.entity_id
_entity_poly.type
_entity_poly.pdbx_seq_one_letter_code
_entity_poly.pdbx_strand_id
1 'polypeptide(L)' 'MIGGFLNLWFELKRFFEDDLQLLIEWLETPIPVLDGEAPVTFINTFIGRNKIREIALEMQYGEFC' A
#
# COMPACT_ATOMS: atom_id res chain seq x y z
N MET A 1 4.11 19.86 0.76
CA MET A 1 4.41 18.41 0.67
C MET A 1 3.47 17.65 1.62
N ILE A 2 2.16 17.65 1.33
CA ILE A 2 1.10 16.98 2.15
C ILE A 2 0.20 16.11 1.25
N GLY A 3 0.01 16.49 -0.02
CA GLY A 3 -0.90 15.77 -0.93
C GLY A 3 -0.49 14.35 -1.32
N GLY A 4 0.81 14.01 -1.32
CA GLY A 4 1.26 12.69 -1.82
C GLY A 4 0.84 11.52 -0.93
N PHE A 5 0.83 11.71 0.39
CA PHE A 5 0.37 10.69 1.34
C PHE A 5 -1.16 10.55 1.32
N LEU A 6 -1.87 11.69 1.33
CA LEU A 6 -3.33 11.71 1.29
C LEU A 6 -3.87 11.01 0.04
N ASN A 7 -3.24 11.22 -1.12
CA ASN A 7 -3.64 10.55 -2.36
C ASN A 7 -3.49 9.03 -2.26
N LEU A 8 -2.34 8.53 -1.78
CA LEU A 8 -2.14 7.09 -1.57
C LEU A 8 -3.17 6.52 -0.59
N TRP A 9 -3.46 7.24 0.50
CA TRP A 9 -4.46 6.82 1.48
C TRP A 9 -5.85 6.66 0.84
N PHE A 10 -6.30 7.62 0.02
CA PHE A 10 -7.58 7.52 -0.67
C PHE A 10 -7.61 6.39 -1.71
N GLU A 11 -6.51 6.17 -2.44
CA GLU A 11 -6.40 5.07 -3.41
C GLU A 11 -6.50 3.71 -2.71
N LEU A 12 -5.73 3.51 -1.64
CA LEU A 12 -5.77 2.27 -0.86
C LEU A 12 -7.14 2.07 -0.20
N LYS A 13 -7.74 3.12 0.35
CA LYS A 13 -9.09 3.05 0.93
C LYS A 13 -10.12 2.56 -0.10
N ARG A 14 -10.00 2.99 -1.37
CA ARG A 14 -10.87 2.50 -2.45
C ARG A 14 -10.55 1.06 -2.86
N PHE A 15 -9.27 0.68 -2.88
CA PHE A 15 -8.85 -0.69 -3.18
C PHE A 15 -9.37 -1.69 -2.13
N PHE A 16 -9.33 -1.32 -0.85
CA PHE A 16 -9.88 -2.10 0.26
C PHE A 16 -11.38 -1.87 0.51
N GLU A 17 -12.10 -1.26 -0.44
CA GLU A 17 -13.56 -1.03 -0.34
C GLU A 17 -14.03 -0.36 0.98
N ASP A 18 -13.26 0.64 1.45
CA ASP A 18 -13.47 1.33 2.72
C ASP A 18 -13.35 0.45 3.98
N ASP A 19 -12.89 -0.81 3.86
CA ASP A 19 -12.52 -1.65 5.01
C ASP A 19 -11.20 -1.16 5.63
N LEU A 20 -11.34 -0.22 6.56
CA LEU A 20 -10.22 0.39 7.25
C LEU A 20 -9.47 -0.60 8.14
N GLN A 21 -10.15 -1.61 8.66
CA GLN A 21 -9.50 -2.61 9.51
C GLN A 21 -8.54 -3.45 8.67
N LEU A 22 -9.01 -3.95 7.53
CA LEU A 22 -8.19 -4.72 6.61
C LEU A 22 -7.05 -3.88 6.01
N LEU A 23 -7.32 -2.62 5.66
CA LEU A 23 -6.28 -1.70 5.19
C LEU A 23 -5.18 -1.50 6.25
N ILE A 24 -5.55 -1.24 7.51
CA ILE A 24 -4.57 -1.04 8.58
C ILE A 24 -3.77 -2.33 8.82
N GLU A 25 -4.45 -3.47 8.89
CA GLU A 25 -3.80 -4.78 9.04
C GLU A 25 -2.79 -5.01 7.91
N TRP A 26 -3.18 -4.76 6.66
CA TRP A 26 -2.28 -4.89 5.52
C TRP A 26 -1.09 -3.92 5.60
N LEU A 27 -1.30 -2.67 6.02
CA LEU A 27 -0.23 -1.67 6.15
C LEU A 27 0.81 -2.06 7.20
N GLU A 28 0.39 -2.75 8.27
CA GLU A 28 1.23 -3.17 9.38
C GLU A 28 1.81 -4.58 9.21
N THR A 29 1.28 -5.37 8.27
CA THR A 29 1.73 -6.74 8.04
C THR A 29 3.00 -6.77 7.18
N PRO A 30 4.09 -7.40 7.66
CA PRO A 30 5.24 -7.77 6.85
C PRO A 30 4.86 -8.55 5.59
N ILE A 31 5.26 -8.08 4.41
CA ILE A 31 4.98 -8.80 3.16
C ILE A 31 6.28 -9.21 2.43
N PRO A 32 6.36 -10.44 1.88
CA PRO A 32 7.59 -10.96 1.26
C PRO A 32 8.16 -10.10 0.13
N VAL A 33 7.29 -9.47 -0.68
CA VAL A 33 7.70 -8.58 -1.81
C VAL A 33 8.40 -7.29 -1.33
N LEU A 34 8.31 -6.99 -0.04
CA LEU A 34 9.02 -5.90 0.61
C LEU A 34 10.19 -6.40 1.46
N ASP A 35 10.76 -7.55 1.12
CA ASP A 35 11.86 -8.18 1.88
C ASP A 35 11.48 -8.47 3.35
N GLY A 36 10.17 -8.67 3.61
CA GLY A 36 9.64 -8.88 4.96
C GLY A 36 9.40 -7.60 5.75
N GLU A 37 9.46 -6.42 5.13
CA GLU A 37 9.04 -5.16 5.74
C GLU A 37 7.54 -4.91 5.53
N ALA A 38 6.95 -4.11 6.43
CA ALA A 38 5.54 -3.72 6.33
C ALA A 38 5.36 -2.53 5.37
N PRO A 39 4.25 -2.43 4.62
CA PRO A 39 3.99 -1.32 3.69
C PRO A 39 4.09 0.07 4.33
N VAL A 40 3.69 0.21 5.60
CA VAL A 40 3.77 1.47 6.37
C VAL A 40 5.19 2.04 6.45
N THR A 41 6.23 1.23 6.31
CA THR A 41 7.63 1.69 6.35
C THR A 41 8.01 2.52 5.11
N PHE A 42 7.31 2.34 3.98
CA PHE A 42 7.65 2.95 2.69
C PHE A 42 6.88 4.25 2.38
N ILE A 43 5.76 4.52 3.07
CA ILE A 43 4.83 5.63 2.74
C ILE A 43 5.43 7.04 2.91
N ASN A 44 6.52 7.16 3.66
CA ASN A 44 7.17 8.44 3.96
C ASN A 44 7.92 9.03 2.76
N THR A 45 8.30 8.22 1.77
CA THR A 45 9.04 8.67 0.58
C THR A 45 8.18 8.64 -0.68
N PHE A 46 8.49 9.49 -1.66
CA PHE A 46 7.78 9.45 -2.94
C PHE A 46 7.94 8.10 -3.66
N ILE A 47 9.16 7.57 -3.69
CA ILE A 47 9.49 6.28 -4.31
C ILE A 47 8.73 5.16 -3.60
N GLY A 48 8.75 5.15 -2.27
CA GLY A 48 8.06 4.13 -1.49
C GLY A 48 6.54 4.16 -1.70
N ARG A 49 5.92 5.35 -1.76
CA ARG A 49 4.47 5.44 -2.09
C ARG A 49 4.13 4.87 -3.46
N ASN A 50 4.98 5.05 -4.46
CA ASN A 50 4.75 4.45 -5.79
C ASN A 50 4.88 2.93 -5.74
N LYS A 51 5.88 2.41 -5.03
CA LYS A 51 6.04 0.96 -4.80
C LYS A 51 4.79 0.35 -4.14
N ILE A 52 4.24 1.00 -3.11
CA ILE A 52 3.01 0.54 -2.44
C ILE A 52 1.81 0.53 -3.40
N ARG A 53 1.71 1.53 -4.29
CA ARG A 53 0.66 1.56 -5.31
C ARG A 53 0.78 0.41 -6.31
N GLU A 54 1.99 0.13 -6.77
CA GLU A 54 2.26 -0.98 -7.71
C GLU A 54 1.87 -2.33 -7.09
N ILE A 55 2.28 -2.59 -5.85
CA ILE A 55 1.91 -3.82 -5.14
C ILE A 55 0.39 -3.96 -5.01
N ALA A 56 -0.33 -2.88 -4.64
CA ALA A 56 -1.79 -2.92 -4.55
C ALA A 56 -2.45 -3.22 -5.90
N LEU A 57 -1.89 -2.71 -7.01
CA LEU A 57 -2.37 -3.02 -8.37
C LEU A 57 -2.08 -4.48 -8.75
N GLU A 58 -0.89 -4.99 -8.46
CA GLU A 58 -0.54 -6.40 -8.71
C GLU A 58 -1.46 -7.36 -7.93
N MET A 59 -1.81 -7.02 -6.68
CA MET A 59 -2.83 -7.74 -5.90
C MET A 59 -4.20 -7.74 -6.57
N GLN A 60 -4.60 -6.63 -7.19
CA GLN A 60 -5.90 -6.49 -7.85
C GLN A 60 -6.05 -7.41 -9.06
N TYR A 61 -4.99 -7.53 -9.85
CA TYR A 61 -5.00 -8.28 -11.12
C TYR A 61 -4.48 -9.72 -10.96
N GLY A 62 -3.98 -10.08 -9.77
CA GLY A 62 -3.41 -11.41 -9.51
C GLY A 62 -2.08 -11.63 -10.22
N GLU A 63 -1.37 -10.57 -10.62
CA GLU A 63 -0.09 -10.65 -11.34
C GLU A 63 1.11 -10.89 -10.40
N PHE A 64 0.94 -11.75 -9.38
CA PHE A 64 2.07 -12.28 -8.62
C PHE A 64 2.58 -13.55 -9.30
N CYS A 65 3.44 -13.39 -10.29
CA CYS A 65 4.19 -14.48 -10.93
C CYS A 65 5.51 -14.75 -10.20
#